data_AF-A0A965VPS8-F1
#
_entry.id   AF-A0A965VPS8-F1
#
_cell.length_a   1.000
_cell.length_b   1.000
_cell.length_c   1.000
_cell.angle_alpha   90.00
_cell.angle_beta   90.00
_cell.angle_gamma   90.00
#
_symmetry.space_group_name_H-M   'P 1'
#
loop_
_entity.id
_entity.type
_entity.pdbx_description
1 polymer ?
#
loop_
_entity_poly.entity_id
_entity_poly.type
_entity_poly.pdbx_seq_one_letter_code
_entity_poly.pdbx_strand_id
1 'polypeptide(L)'
;MTATLEQANAEIRSAVEARLGATPVDDPKMRGYVSPLAGCQPAMECATRVLSETYAEWRPAFQAQTTAERTLHQALEAVRDRHGKYGPPTEHFARTAAMVNAAFGTTFTSADWALIMVLDKVARQLGTEATADAAVDIAGYAACHQECRRA
;
A
#
# COMPACT_ATOMS: atom_id res chain seq x y z
N MET A 1 5.88 28.92 11.57
CA MET A 1 6.61 27.64 11.55
C MET A 1 5.61 26.55 11.91
N THR A 2 5.23 25.71 10.96
CA THR A 2 4.33 24.58 11.19
C THR A 2 5.12 23.46 11.87
N ALA A 3 4.78 23.13 13.11
CA ALA A 3 5.33 21.95 13.79
C ALA A 3 4.97 20.70 12.97
N THR A 4 5.91 19.78 12.82
CA THR A 4 5.66 18.50 12.14
C THR A 4 4.73 17.64 12.99
N LEU A 5 4.03 16.68 12.39
CA LEU A 5 3.19 15.71 13.12
C LEU A 5 3.97 14.97 14.20
N GLU A 6 5.23 14.65 13.93
CA GLU A 6 6.12 14.00 14.90
C GLU A 6 6.45 14.91 16.07
N GLN A 7 6.73 16.19 15.81
CA GLN A 7 7.00 17.18 16.84
C GLN A 7 5.78 17.42 17.73
N ALA A 8 4.59 17.59 17.14
CA ALA A 8 3.35 17.73 17.88
C ALA A 8 3.04 16.49 18.75
N ASN A 9 3.26 15.29 18.21
CA ASN A 9 3.07 14.05 18.96
C ASN A 9 4.08 13.90 20.11
N ALA A 10 5.33 14.32 19.92
CA ALA A 10 6.34 14.31 20.97
C ALA A 10 5.98 15.28 22.11
N GLU A 11 5.52 16.48 21.76
CA GLU A 11 5.07 17.49 22.73
C GLU A 11 3.87 16.99 23.56
N ILE A 12 2.89 16.35 22.92
CA ILE A 12 1.74 15.77 23.62
C ILE A 12 2.18 14.67 24.60
N ARG A 13 3.05 13.74 24.16
CA ARG A 13 3.55 12.67 25.05
C ARG A 13 4.27 13.23 26.26
N SER A 14 5.16 14.21 26.04
CA SER A 14 5.90 14.87 27.12
C SER A 14 4.96 15.58 28.11
N ALA A 15 3.92 16.26 27.60
CA ALA A 15 2.93 16.91 28.46
C ALA A 15 2.10 15.91 29.27
N VAL A 16 1.77 14.75 28.70
CA VAL A 16 1.07 13.66 29.40
C VAL A 16 1.95 13.06 30.48
N GLU A 17 3.22 12.76 30.18
CA GLU A 17 4.18 12.22 31.15
C GLU A 17 4.38 13.17 32.33
N ALA A 18 4.60 14.46 32.07
CA ALA A 18 4.75 15.47 33.11
C ALA A 18 3.50 15.55 34.01
N ARG A 19 2.32 15.48 33.41
CA ARG A 19 1.05 15.51 34.14
C ARG A 19 0.83 14.24 34.97
N LEU A 20 1.18 13.07 34.43
CA LEU A 20 1.10 11.80 35.16
C LEU A 20 2.07 11.77 36.35
N GLY A 21 3.31 12.21 36.16
CA GLY A 21 4.30 12.30 37.25
C GLY A 21 3.94 13.29 38.35
N ALA A 22 3.18 14.34 38.02
CA ALA A 22 2.66 15.31 38.98
C ALA A 22 1.33 14.89 39.63
N THR A 23 0.71 13.79 39.19
CA THR A 23 -0.56 13.32 39.76
C THR A 23 -0.29 12.45 40.99
N PRO A 24 -0.88 12.77 42.16
CA PRO A 24 -0.75 11.92 43.35
C PRO A 24 -1.18 10.48 43.07
N VAL A 25 -0.46 9.52 43.64
CA VAL A 25 -0.72 8.08 43.44
C VAL A 25 -2.13 7.68 43.89
N ASP A 26 -2.70 8.42 44.84
CA ASP A 26 -4.02 8.23 45.42
C ASP A 26 -5.11 9.12 44.78
N ASP A 27 -4.79 9.90 43.74
CA ASP A 27 -5.76 10.75 43.05
C ASP A 27 -6.93 9.88 42.52
N PRO A 28 -8.19 10.20 42.86
CA PRO A 28 -9.36 9.45 42.41
C PRO A 28 -9.44 9.25 40.88
N LYS A 29 -8.85 10.16 40.09
CA LYS A 29 -8.81 10.05 38.62
C LYS A 29 -7.89 8.92 38.14
N MET A 30 -6.92 8.51 38.96
CA MET A 30 -6.00 7.40 38.67
C MET A 30 -6.61 6.02 38.92
N ARG A 31 -7.79 5.94 39.57
CA ARG A 31 -8.53 4.69 39.77
C ARG A 31 -9.10 4.09 38.48
N GLY A 32 -9.03 4.84 37.37
CA GLY A 32 -9.61 4.47 36.09
C GLY A 32 -11.14 4.47 36.13
N TYR A 33 -11.75 4.30 34.97
CA TYR A 33 -13.19 4.07 34.90
C TYR A 33 -13.51 2.65 35.33
N VAL A 34 -14.16 2.50 36.48
CA VAL A 34 -14.75 1.23 36.90
C VAL A 34 -16.18 1.22 36.40
N SER A 35 -16.49 0.30 35.49
CA SER A 35 -17.85 0.15 34.99
C SER A 35 -18.80 -0.14 36.15
N PRO A 36 -19.96 0.52 36.24
CA PRO A 36 -21.02 0.16 37.19
C PRO A 36 -21.47 -1.30 37.07
N LEU A 37 -21.11 -1.95 35.96
CA LEU A 37 -21.42 -3.34 35.64
C LEU A 37 -20.28 -4.31 35.99
N ALA A 38 -19.16 -3.82 36.56
CA ALA A 38 -18.01 -4.65 36.91
C ALA A 38 -18.42 -5.78 37.88
N GLY A 39 -18.17 -7.02 37.49
CA GLY A 39 -18.54 -8.22 38.26
C GLY A 39 -19.94 -8.77 37.98
N CYS A 40 -20.77 -8.07 37.19
CA CYS A 40 -22.07 -8.58 36.73
C CYS A 40 -21.92 -9.21 35.34
N GLN A 41 -21.69 -10.52 35.31
CA GLN A 41 -21.44 -11.26 34.07
C GLN A 41 -22.52 -11.06 32.98
N PRO A 42 -23.83 -11.11 33.28
CA PRO A 42 -24.87 -10.85 32.27
C PRO A 42 -24.83 -9.43 31.68
N ALA A 43 -24.49 -8.43 32.49
CA ALA A 43 -24.42 -7.05 32.05
C ALA A 43 -23.15 -6.77 31.24
N MET A 44 -22.04 -7.45 31.58
CA MET A 44 -20.80 -7.41 30.81
C MET A 44 -20.97 -8.08 29.43
N GLU A 45 -21.68 -9.20 29.35
CA GLU A 45 -22.01 -9.87 28.08
C GLU A 45 -22.91 -8.99 27.20
N CYS A 46 -23.93 -8.35 27.78
CA CYS A 46 -24.79 -7.42 27.07
C CYS A 46 -24.02 -6.18 26.57
N ALA A 47 -23.19 -5.58 27.44
CA ALA A 47 -22.34 -4.46 27.06
C ALA A 47 -21.35 -4.83 25.94
N THR A 48 -20.76 -6.02 26.00
CA THR A 48 -19.85 -6.52 24.96
C THR A 48 -20.58 -6.66 23.63
N ARG A 49 -21.80 -7.23 23.62
CA ARG A 49 -22.61 -7.35 22.41
C ARG A 49 -22.97 -5.98 21.82
N VAL A 50 -23.53 -5.08 22.63
CA VAL A 50 -23.91 -3.73 22.17
C VAL A 50 -22.69 -2.92 21.70
N LEU A 51 -21.56 -2.99 22.40
CA LEU A 51 -20.32 -2.33 21.99
C LEU A 51 -19.76 -2.94 20.70
N SER A 52 -19.85 -4.26 20.52
CA SER A 52 -19.41 -4.92 19.28
C SER A 52 -20.28 -4.55 18.08
N GLU A 53 -21.60 -4.43 18.27
CA GLU A 53 -22.56 -4.01 17.25
C GLU A 53 -22.34 -2.54 16.87
N THR A 54 -22.14 -1.67 17.86
CA THR A 54 -21.91 -0.22 17.65
C THR A 54 -20.52 0.10 17.07
N TYR A 55 -19.48 -0.68 17.36
CA TYR A 55 -18.19 -0.53 16.67
C TYR A 55 -18.21 -1.14 15.26
N ALA A 56 -19.04 -2.15 15.00
CA ALA A 56 -19.18 -2.73 13.65
C ALA A 56 -19.87 -1.77 12.68
N GLU A 57 -20.88 -1.01 13.13
CA GLU A 57 -21.57 0.01 12.33
C GLU A 57 -20.71 1.26 12.06
N TRP A 58 -19.75 1.59 12.95
CA TRP A 58 -18.87 2.74 12.77
C TRP A 58 -17.63 2.45 11.92
N ARG A 59 -17.44 1.21 11.42
CA ARG A 59 -16.39 0.95 10.42
C ARG A 59 -16.75 1.71 9.15
N PRO A 60 -16.00 2.74 8.75
CA PRO A 60 -16.33 3.49 7.55
C PRO A 60 -16.28 2.52 6.36
N ALA A 61 -17.31 2.56 5.50
CA ALA A 61 -17.36 1.83 4.23
C ALA A 61 -16.19 2.16 3.25
N PHE A 62 -15.27 3.02 3.67
CA PHE A 62 -14.03 3.38 2.99
C PHE A 62 -12.93 2.29 3.06
N GLN A 63 -13.14 1.18 3.78
CA GLN A 63 -12.09 0.14 3.95
C GLN A 63 -12.04 -0.94 2.86
N ALA A 64 -12.96 -0.94 1.90
CA ALA A 64 -12.87 -1.90 0.79
C ALA A 64 -11.90 -1.37 -0.27
N GLN A 65 -10.81 -2.11 -0.54
CA GLN A 65 -9.88 -1.75 -1.60
C GLN A 65 -10.63 -1.54 -2.92
N THR A 66 -10.35 -0.44 -3.61
CA THR A 66 -10.88 -0.19 -4.94
C THR A 66 -10.28 -1.15 -5.98
N THR A 67 -10.90 -1.27 -7.15
CA THR A 67 -10.31 -2.05 -8.25
C THR A 67 -8.94 -1.52 -8.64
N ALA A 68 -8.77 -0.19 -8.68
CA ALA A 68 -7.49 0.42 -9.01
C ALA A 68 -6.39 0.07 -7.99
N GLU A 69 -6.69 0.12 -6.69
CA GLU A 69 -5.74 -0.29 -5.64
C GLU A 69 -5.35 -1.76 -5.78
N ARG A 70 -6.32 -2.67 -6.00
CA ARG A 70 -6.03 -4.08 -6.24
C ARG A 70 -5.13 -4.30 -7.45
N THR A 71 -5.37 -3.59 -8.55
CA THR A 71 -4.52 -3.67 -9.75
C THR A 71 -3.09 -3.23 -9.47
N LEU A 72 -2.89 -2.14 -8.72
CA LEU A 72 -1.54 -1.68 -8.34
C LEU A 72 -0.83 -2.68 -7.42
N HIS A 73 -1.54 -3.31 -6.47
CA HIS A 73 -0.98 -4.38 -5.65
C HIS A 73 -0.58 -5.59 -6.47
N GLN A 74 -1.41 -6.02 -7.43
CA GLN A 74 -1.07 -7.11 -8.34
C GLN A 74 0.14 -6.77 -9.21
N ALA A 75 0.27 -5.52 -9.67
CA ALA A 75 1.41 -5.07 -10.45
C ALA A 75 2.71 -5.14 -9.62
N LEU A 76 2.67 -4.73 -8.36
CA LEU A 76 3.80 -4.85 -7.44
C LEU A 76 4.24 -6.31 -7.27
N GLU A 77 3.30 -7.23 -7.05
CA GLU A 77 3.61 -8.66 -6.93
C GLU A 77 4.16 -9.24 -8.24
N ALA A 78 3.60 -8.84 -9.39
CA ALA A 78 4.10 -9.27 -10.69
C ALA A 78 5.54 -8.79 -10.94
N VAL A 79 5.87 -7.54 -10.64
CA VAL A 79 7.24 -7.01 -10.77
C VAL A 79 8.22 -7.82 -9.89
N ARG A 80 7.85 -8.07 -8.63
CA ARG A 80 8.66 -8.88 -7.69
C ARG A 80 8.91 -10.30 -8.22
N ASP A 81 7.86 -10.98 -8.68
CA ASP A 81 7.96 -12.32 -9.25
C ASP A 81 8.86 -12.35 -10.50
N ARG A 82 8.72 -11.37 -11.40
CA ARG A 82 9.51 -11.32 -12.64
C ARG A 82 10.98 -11.01 -12.40
N HIS A 83 11.31 -10.16 -11.42
CA HIS A 83 12.71 -9.91 -11.03
C HIS A 83 13.41 -11.22 -10.61
N GLY A 84 12.73 -12.07 -9.86
CA GLY A 84 13.28 -13.37 -9.45
C GLY A 84 13.51 -14.34 -10.62
N LYS A 85 12.73 -14.22 -11.69
CA LYS A 85 12.78 -15.13 -12.85
C LYS A 85 13.74 -14.68 -13.95
N TYR A 86 13.82 -13.39 -14.23
CA TYR A 86 14.54 -12.85 -15.39
C TYR A 86 15.72 -11.95 -15.03
N GLY A 87 15.88 -11.63 -13.74
CA GLY A 87 16.81 -10.60 -13.26
C GLY A 87 16.22 -9.20 -13.38
N PRO A 88 17.03 -8.15 -13.09
CA PRO A 88 16.56 -6.78 -13.14
C PRO A 88 16.17 -6.37 -14.57
N PRO A 89 15.19 -5.47 -14.74
CA PRO A 89 14.70 -5.05 -16.05
C PRO A 89 15.78 -4.33 -16.85
N THR A 90 16.71 -3.63 -16.17
CA THR A 90 17.87 -2.98 -16.80
C THR A 90 18.72 -3.94 -17.62
N GLU A 91 18.86 -5.19 -17.17
CA GLU A 91 19.60 -6.22 -17.88
C GLU A 91 18.72 -7.00 -18.86
N HIS A 92 17.55 -7.48 -18.39
CA HIS A 92 16.68 -8.31 -19.22
C HIS A 92 16.20 -7.56 -20.46
N PHE A 93 15.77 -6.31 -20.29
CA PHE A 93 15.29 -5.50 -21.41
C PHE A 93 16.43 -5.02 -22.30
N ALA A 94 17.62 -4.75 -21.75
CA ALA A 94 18.79 -4.43 -22.57
C ALA A 94 19.17 -5.58 -23.51
N ARG A 95 19.15 -6.83 -23.02
CA ARG A 95 19.38 -8.01 -23.86
C ARG A 95 18.36 -8.11 -24.99
N THR A 96 17.08 -7.94 -24.69
CA THR A 96 16.01 -8.01 -25.69
C THR A 96 16.09 -6.88 -26.71
N ALA A 97 16.31 -5.64 -26.25
CA ALA A 97 16.49 -4.47 -27.11
C ALA A 97 17.69 -4.65 -28.05
N ALA A 98 18.82 -5.18 -27.55
CA ALA A 98 19.99 -5.46 -28.37
C ALA A 98 19.70 -6.47 -29.49
N MET A 99 18.95 -7.55 -29.20
CA MET A 99 18.55 -8.53 -30.22
C MET A 99 17.66 -7.90 -31.30
N VAL A 100 16.69 -7.06 -30.91
CA VAL A 100 15.80 -6.38 -31.86
C VAL A 100 16.56 -5.35 -32.69
N ASN A 101 17.44 -4.57 -32.07
CA ASN A 101 18.30 -3.63 -32.78
C ASN A 101 19.17 -4.33 -33.83
N ALA A 102 19.75 -5.48 -33.49
CA ALA A 102 20.53 -6.28 -34.42
C ALA A 102 19.69 -6.83 -35.58
N ALA A 103 18.45 -7.25 -35.31
CA ALA A 103 17.58 -7.85 -36.32
C ALA A 103 16.95 -6.83 -37.28
N PHE A 104 16.64 -5.62 -36.80
CA PHE A 104 15.81 -4.66 -37.53
C PHE A 104 16.47 -3.29 -37.75
N GLY A 105 17.72 -3.11 -37.31
CA GLY A 105 18.45 -1.85 -37.49
C GLY A 105 17.92 -0.69 -36.64
N THR A 106 17.28 -0.99 -35.50
CA THR A 106 16.78 0.01 -34.55
C THR A 106 17.84 0.40 -33.51
N THR A 107 17.55 1.39 -32.67
CA THR A 107 18.45 1.88 -31.62
C THR A 107 17.75 1.97 -30.25
N PHE A 108 16.90 1.00 -29.94
CA PHE A 108 16.17 0.97 -28.67
C PHE A 108 17.11 0.72 -27.48
N THR A 109 16.87 1.46 -26.41
CA THR A 109 17.44 1.23 -25.08
C THR A 109 16.57 0.27 -24.26
N SER A 110 17.03 -0.13 -23.08
CA SER A 110 16.20 -0.88 -22.12
C SER A 110 14.98 -0.10 -21.65
N ALA A 111 15.07 1.24 -21.58
CA ALA A 111 13.94 2.11 -21.25
C ALA A 111 12.93 2.15 -22.41
N ASP A 112 13.38 2.28 -23.66
CA ASP A 112 12.50 2.22 -24.83
C ASP A 112 11.78 0.88 -24.90
N TRP A 113 12.49 -0.21 -24.61
CA TRP A 113 11.90 -1.55 -24.60
C TRP A 113 10.79 -1.69 -23.55
N ALA A 114 10.93 -1.09 -22.37
CA ALA A 114 9.85 -1.07 -21.38
C ALA A 114 8.60 -0.36 -21.90
N LEU A 115 8.74 0.75 -22.64
CA LEU A 115 7.62 1.44 -23.27
C LEU A 115 7.00 0.63 -24.42
N ILE A 116 7.82 -0.08 -25.21
CA ILE A 116 7.34 -1.01 -26.24
C ILE A 116 6.47 -2.10 -25.60
N MET A 117 6.86 -2.63 -24.44
CA MET A 117 6.03 -3.60 -23.72
C MET A 117 4.70 -2.99 -23.25
N VAL A 118 4.67 -1.71 -22.84
CA VAL A 118 3.39 -1.02 -22.57
C VAL A 118 2.51 -0.95 -23.83
N LEU A 119 3.10 -0.60 -24.98
CA LEU A 119 2.38 -0.54 -26.25
C LEU A 119 1.79 -1.90 -26.65
N ASP A 120 2.53 -2.99 -26.45
CA ASP A 120 2.01 -4.36 -26.65
C ASP A 120 0.74 -4.61 -25.82
N LYS A 121 0.72 -4.19 -24.56
CA LYS A 121 -0.45 -4.37 -23.68
C LYS A 121 -1.63 -3.48 -24.05
N VAL A 122 -1.38 -2.25 -24.49
CA VAL A 122 -2.42 -1.39 -25.05
C VAL A 122 -3.00 -2.02 -26.32
N ALA A 123 -2.16 -2.52 -27.22
CA ALA A 123 -2.62 -3.19 -28.44
C ALA A 123 -3.47 -4.43 -28.12
N ARG A 124 -3.08 -5.24 -27.12
CA ARG A 124 -3.86 -6.39 -26.64
C ARG A 124 -5.22 -5.99 -26.06
N GLN A 125 -5.33 -4.85 -25.37
CA GLN A 125 -6.63 -4.37 -24.86
C GLN A 125 -7.59 -3.96 -25.98
N LEU A 126 -7.08 -3.54 -27.13
CA LEU A 126 -7.90 -3.19 -28.30
C LEU A 126 -8.35 -4.43 -29.10
N GLY A 127 -7.83 -5.62 -28.77
CA GLY A 127 -8.18 -6.89 -29.42
C GLY A 127 -9.40 -7.58 -28.81
N THR A 128 -9.85 -8.66 -29.45
CA THR A 128 -11.01 -9.46 -29.02
C THR A 128 -10.77 -10.29 -27.76
N GLU A 129 -9.52 -10.45 -27.34
CA GLU A 129 -9.09 -11.22 -26.16
C GLU A 129 -8.57 -10.29 -25.04
N ALA A 130 -9.18 -9.11 -24.90
CA ALA A 130 -8.83 -8.17 -23.84
C ALA A 130 -9.03 -8.82 -22.45
N THR A 131 -7.97 -8.81 -21.64
CA THR A 131 -7.96 -9.37 -20.28
C THR A 131 -7.73 -8.28 -19.26
N ALA A 132 -8.22 -8.49 -18.03
CA ALA A 132 -7.99 -7.58 -16.90
C ALA A 132 -6.50 -7.43 -16.56
N ASP A 133 -5.69 -8.46 -16.88
CA ASP A 133 -4.24 -8.50 -16.62
C ASP A 133 -3.47 -7.42 -17.40
N ALA A 134 -4.02 -6.89 -18.49
CA ALA A 134 -3.33 -5.88 -19.27
C ALA A 134 -3.07 -4.59 -18.47
N ALA A 135 -3.98 -4.20 -17.56
CA ALA A 135 -3.75 -3.04 -16.68
C ALA A 135 -2.63 -3.29 -15.66
N VAL A 136 -2.55 -4.52 -15.15
CA VAL A 136 -1.47 -4.97 -14.26
C VAL A 136 -0.12 -4.92 -14.98
N ASP A 137 -0.07 -5.46 -16.21
CA ASP A 137 1.14 -5.45 -17.04
C ASP A 137 1.58 -4.01 -17.36
N ILE A 138 0.66 -3.12 -17.77
CA ILE A 138 0.96 -1.72 -18.08
C ILE A 138 1.58 -1.01 -16.87
N ALA A 139 0.97 -1.16 -15.69
CA ALA A 139 1.51 -0.57 -14.46
C ALA A 139 2.88 -1.14 -14.11
N GLY A 140 3.07 -2.46 -14.26
CA GLY A 140 4.35 -3.12 -14.04
C GLY A 140 5.46 -2.64 -14.98
N TYR A 141 5.19 -2.58 -16.29
CA TYR A 141 6.17 -2.08 -17.25
C TYR A 141 6.47 -0.58 -17.10
N ALA A 142 5.48 0.23 -16.67
CA ALA A 142 5.73 1.63 -16.33
C ALA A 142 6.69 1.78 -15.14
N ALA A 143 6.58 0.90 -14.13
CA ALA A 143 7.54 0.84 -13.03
C ALA A 143 8.93 0.40 -13.50
N CYS A 144 9.03 -0.68 -14.29
CA CYS A 144 10.31 -1.13 -14.86
C CYS A 144 10.97 -0.07 -15.75
N HIS A 145 10.18 0.71 -16.51
CA HIS A 145 10.68 1.83 -17.30
C HIS A 145 11.37 2.88 -16.41
N GLN A 146 10.81 3.18 -15.24
CA GLN A 146 11.43 4.10 -14.29
C GLN A 146 12.76 3.58 -13.75
N GLU A 147 12.90 2.27 -13.51
CA GLU A 147 14.17 1.66 -13.15
C GLU A 147 15.20 1.78 -14.29
N CYS A 148 14.81 1.42 -15.52
CA CYS A 148 15.67 1.53 -16.70
C CYS A 148 16.13 2.97 -16.98
N ARG A 149 15.28 3.97 -16.73
CA ARG A 149 15.63 5.40 -16.93
C ARG A 149 16.61 5.95 -15.91
N ARG A 150 16.76 5.28 -14.76
CA ARG A 150 17.60 5.72 -13.64
C ARG A 150 18.93 4.98 -13.56
N ALA A 151 19.09 3.91 -14.33
CA ALA A 151 20.31 3.13 -14.46
C ALA A 151 21.30 3.82 -15.41
#